data_AF-A0A6B2LT56-F1
#
_entry.id   AF-A0A6B2LT56-F1
#
_cell.length_a   1.000
_cell.length_b   1.000
_cell.length_c   1.000
_cell.angle_alpha   90.00
_cell.angle_beta   90.00
_cell.angle_gamma   90.00
#
_symmetry.space_group_name_H-M   'P 1'
#
loop_
_entity.id
_entity.type
_entity.pdbx_description
1 polymer ?
#
loop_
_entity_poly.entity_id
_entity_poly.type
_entity_poly.pdbx_seq_one_letter_code
_entity_poly.pdbx_strand_id
1 'polypeptide(L)'
;MECGVCFDQLEDPRVLPCGHTFCLKCLQQLRNQTRPKCRCTLPPVHQLPKNFLIAELLQTSQQTPKVKYPCGECEEPTKGEFWCPHEGFLCETHCREIHSRRTTKAHQVGA
;
A
#
# COMPACT_ATOMS: atom_id res chain seq x y z
N MET A 1 -4.83 8.22 6.00
CA MET A 1 -6.25 8.63 6.00
C MET A 1 -7.08 7.43 5.58
N GLU A 2 -7.95 6.97 6.48
CA GLU A 2 -8.64 5.68 6.38
C GLU A 2 -10.15 5.86 6.22
N CYS A 3 -10.79 4.90 5.56
CA CYS A 3 -12.24 4.90 5.37
C CYS A 3 -12.95 4.36 6.61
N GLY A 4 -13.92 5.09 7.16
CA GLY A 4 -14.73 4.60 8.29
C GLY A 4 -15.69 3.42 7.98
N VAL A 5 -15.62 2.83 6.79
CA VAL A 5 -16.45 1.70 6.34
C VAL A 5 -15.60 0.45 6.12
N CYS A 6 -14.62 0.51 5.23
CA CYS A 6 -13.71 -0.62 4.97
C CYS A 6 -12.46 -0.61 5.84
N PHE A 7 -12.20 0.46 6.59
CA PHE A 7 -10.99 0.66 7.40
C PHE A 7 -9.67 0.65 6.62
N ASP A 8 -9.72 0.54 5.28
CA ASP A 8 -8.57 0.70 4.40
C ASP A 8 -8.30 2.17 4.03
N GLN A 9 -7.17 2.38 3.35
CA GLN A 9 -6.83 3.65 2.70
C GLN A 9 -7.95 4.10 1.75
N LEU A 10 -8.27 5.40 1.79
CA LEU A 10 -9.34 5.96 0.95
C LEU A 10 -9.00 5.84 -0.54
N GLU A 11 -9.83 5.10 -1.26
CA GLU A 11 -9.79 4.99 -2.72
C GLU A 11 -10.89 5.86 -3.31
N ASP A 12 -10.49 6.85 -4.11
CA ASP A 12 -11.38 7.84 -4.72
C ASP A 12 -12.25 8.59 -3.68
N PRO A 13 -11.63 9.37 -2.78
CA PRO A 13 -12.30 9.96 -1.61
C PRO A 13 -13.43 10.93 -2.00
N ARG A 14 -14.60 10.73 -1.41
CA ARG A 14 -15.78 11.60 -1.57
C ARG A 14 -16.18 12.23 -0.26
N VAL A 15 -16.45 13.54 -0.29
CA VAL A 15 -16.81 14.32 0.91
C VAL A 15 -18.32 14.43 1.01
N LEU A 16 -18.86 14.02 2.15
CA LEU A 16 -20.28 14.22 2.47
C LEU A 16 -20.52 15.66 2.95
N PRO A 17 -21.77 16.16 2.91
CA PRO A 17 -22.12 17.47 3.45
C PRO A 17 -21.76 17.66 4.93
N CYS A 18 -21.56 16.56 5.68
CA CYS A 18 -21.13 16.57 7.07
C CYS A 18 -19.60 16.60 7.27
N GLY A 19 -18.82 16.73 6.19
CA GLY A 19 -17.35 16.80 6.23
C GLY A 19 -16.63 15.45 6.29
N HIS A 20 -17.35 14.34 6.51
CA HIS A 20 -16.73 13.01 6.49
C HIS A 20 -16.37 12.58 5.07
N THR A 21 -15.23 11.88 4.94
CA THR A 21 -14.72 11.41 3.66
C THR A 21 -14.72 9.87 3.63
N PHE A 22 -15.23 9.29 2.54
CA PHE A 22 -15.29 7.82 2.34
C PHE A 22 -14.91 7.43 0.91
N CYS A 23 -14.61 6.15 0.69
CA CYS A 23 -14.38 5.62 -0.65
C CYS A 23 -15.68 5.64 -1.47
N LEU A 24 -15.58 5.90 -2.78
CA LEU A 24 -16.72 5.84 -3.70
C LEU A 24 -17.47 4.49 -3.59
N LYS A 25 -16.72 3.38 -3.62
CA LYS A 25 -17.27 2.02 -3.51
C LYS A 25 -18.01 1.78 -2.19
N CYS A 26 -17.48 2.31 -1.09
CA CYS A 26 -18.10 2.18 0.23
C CYS A 26 -19.41 2.96 0.31
N LEU A 27 -19.47 4.14 -0.31
CA LEU A 27 -20.70 4.94 -0.38
C LEU A 27 -21.78 4.30 -1.25
N GLN A 28 -21.39 3.64 -2.33
CA GLN A 28 -22.32 2.86 -3.16
C GLN A 28 -22.91 1.67 -2.38
N GLN A 29 -22.10 0.98 -1.56
CA GLN A 29 -22.56 -0.13 -0.73
C GLN A 29 -23.45 0.32 0.45
N LEU A 30 -23.12 1.44 1.08
CA LEU A 30 -23.90 2.03 2.19
C LEU A 30 -25.34 2.35 1.79
N ARG A 31 -25.58 2.74 0.53
CA ARG A 31 -26.95 2.96 0.01
C ARG A 31 -27.86 1.74 0.17
N ASN A 32 -27.28 0.54 0.16
CA ASN A 32 -28.05 -0.69 0.10
C ASN A 32 -28.18 -1.39 1.46
N GLN A 33 -27.34 -1.11 2.45
CA GLN A 33 -27.20 -2.02 3.61
C GLN A 33 -27.02 -1.36 4.98
N THR A 34 -26.52 -0.12 5.09
CA THR A 34 -26.15 0.43 6.41
C THR A 34 -26.21 1.94 6.44
N ARG A 35 -26.85 2.51 7.46
CA ARG A 35 -26.73 3.94 7.72
C ARG A 35 -25.33 4.21 8.28
N PRO A 36 -24.57 5.15 7.71
CA PRO A 36 -23.27 5.51 8.28
C PRO A 36 -23.45 6.05 9.70
N LYS A 37 -22.42 5.88 10.55
CA LYS A 37 -22.43 6.39 11.94
C LYS A 37 -22.70 7.91 11.99
N CYS A 38 -22.25 8.64 10.97
CA CYS A 38 -22.68 10.00 10.73
C CYS A 38 -24.14 9.95 10.25
N ARG A 39 -25.08 10.37 11.09
CA ARG A 39 -26.54 10.38 10.83
C ARG A 39 -26.96 11.34 9.69
N CYS A 40 -26.11 11.54 8.72
CA CYS A 40 -26.23 12.50 7.66
C CYS A 40 -26.91 11.84 6.46
N THR A 41 -27.83 12.56 5.83
CA THR A 41 -28.49 12.10 4.60
C THR A 41 -27.42 11.89 3.53
N LEU A 42 -27.39 10.69 2.94
CA LEU A 42 -26.48 10.38 1.84
C LEU A 42 -27.08 10.91 0.54
N PRO A 43 -26.58 12.03 -0.04
CA PRO A 43 -27.04 12.48 -1.35
C PRO A 43 -26.62 11.46 -2.44
N PRO A 44 -27.11 11.63 -3.68
CA PRO A 44 -26.60 10.91 -4.85
C PRO A 44 -25.08 10.88 -4.89
N VAL A 45 -24.50 9.67 -4.90
CA VAL A 45 -23.04 9.48 -4.82
C VAL A 45 -22.33 10.19 -5.99
N HIS A 46 -23.01 10.28 -7.15
CA HIS A 46 -22.52 11.02 -8.33
C HIS A 46 -22.49 12.55 -8.15
N GLN A 47 -23.19 13.10 -7.15
CA GLN A 47 -23.18 14.54 -6.82
C GLN A 47 -22.15 14.88 -5.73
N LEU A 48 -21.51 13.88 -5.13
CA LEU A 48 -20.53 14.11 -4.08
C LEU A 48 -19.21 14.61 -4.70
N PRO A 49 -18.66 15.75 -4.24
CA PRO A 49 -17.38 16.23 -4.72
C PRO A 49 -16.25 15.28 -4.29
N LYS A 50 -15.27 15.13 -5.18
CA LYS A 50 -14.01 14.44 -4.87
C LYS A 50 -13.16 15.32 -3.96
N ASN A 51 -12.58 14.72 -2.92
CA ASN A 51 -11.64 15.43 -2.06
C ASN A 51 -10.24 15.41 -2.67
N PHE A 52 -9.94 16.41 -3.51
CA PHE A 52 -8.65 16.48 -4.21
C PHE A 52 -7.45 16.60 -3.27
N LEU A 53 -7.58 17.38 -2.18
CA LEU A 53 -6.52 17.52 -1.17
C LEU A 53 -6.16 16.18 -0.54
N ILE A 54 -7.17 15.38 -0.18
CA ILE A 54 -6.94 14.06 0.38
C ILE A 54 -6.38 13.10 -0.66
N ALA A 55 -6.88 13.14 -1.90
CA ALA A 55 -6.33 12.33 -2.96
C ALA A 55 -4.84 12.62 -3.19
N GLU A 56 -4.44 13.89 -3.18
CA GLU A 56 -3.06 14.33 -3.36
C GLU A 56 -2.18 13.93 -2.18
N LEU A 57 -2.61 14.16 -0.94
CA LEU A 57 -1.88 13.72 0.26
C LEU A 57 -1.66 12.20 0.29
N LEU A 58 -2.66 11.43 -0.13
CA LEU A 58 -2.54 9.97 -0.23
C LEU A 58 -1.57 9.54 -1.34
N GLN A 59 -1.42 10.32 -2.42
CA GLN A 59 -0.45 10.05 -3.48
C GLN A 59 0.99 10.35 -3.04
N THR A 60 1.23 11.47 -2.35
CA THR A 60 2.57 11.84 -1.86
C THR A 60 3.10 10.82 -0.85
N SER A 61 2.24 10.18 -0.06
CA SER A 61 2.64 9.11 0.87
C SER A 61 3.02 7.77 0.19
N GLN A 62 2.77 7.61 -1.11
CA GLN A 62 3.04 6.38 -1.87
C GLN A 62 4.33 6.44 -2.70
N GLN A 63 5.11 7.53 -2.64
CA GLN A 63 6.31 7.71 -3.46
C GLN A 63 7.57 7.01 -2.94
N THR A 64 7.51 6.23 -1.85
CA THR A 64 8.58 5.27 -1.58
C THR A 64 8.32 4.00 -2.40
N PRO A 65 9.26 3.53 -3.23
CA PRO A 65 9.15 2.20 -3.81
C PRO A 65 9.12 1.20 -2.65
N LYS A 66 7.91 0.74 -2.28
CA LYS A 66 7.71 -0.28 -1.25
C LYS A 66 8.16 -1.62 -1.81
N VAL A 67 9.46 -1.84 -1.83
CA VAL A 67 10.04 -3.13 -2.13
C VAL A 67 9.65 -4.07 -0.98
N LYS A 68 8.83 -5.09 -1.26
CA LYS A 68 8.37 -6.06 -0.24
C LYS A 68 9.53 -6.81 0.43
N TYR A 69 10.64 -6.95 -0.29
CA TYR A 69 11.83 -7.68 0.12
C TYR A 69 13.07 -6.85 -0.23
N PRO A 70 13.41 -5.81 0.55
CA PRO A 70 14.58 -4.98 0.26
C PRO A 70 15.87 -5.76 0.54
N CYS A 71 16.91 -5.48 -0.23
CA CYS A 71 18.24 -5.98 0.07
C CYS A 71 18.77 -5.35 1.37
N GLY A 72 19.22 -6.17 2.32
CA GLY A 72 19.74 -5.71 3.61
C GLY A 72 21.07 -4.92 3.55
N GLU A 73 21.80 -5.02 2.44
CA GLU A 73 23.14 -4.46 2.27
C GLU A 73 23.16 -3.26 1.28
N CYS A 74 22.02 -2.89 0.68
CA CYS A 74 21.93 -1.75 -0.24
C CYS A 74 21.49 -0.47 0.49
N GLU A 75 22.13 0.66 0.17
CA GLU A 75 21.76 1.99 0.68
C GLU A 75 20.44 2.49 0.05
N GLU A 76 20.17 2.09 -1.20
CA GLU A 76 18.92 2.36 -1.92
C GLU A 76 17.99 1.13 -1.89
N PRO A 77 16.65 1.33 -1.98
CA PRO A 77 15.67 0.24 -1.94
C PRO A 77 15.75 -0.64 -3.20
N THR A 78 16.69 -1.57 -3.18
CA THR A 78 16.90 -2.58 -4.23
C THR A 78 16.07 -3.82 -3.93
N LYS A 79 15.38 -4.34 -4.94
CA LYS A 79 14.63 -5.60 -4.84
C LYS A 79 15.58 -6.76 -4.57
N GLY A 80 15.40 -7.42 -3.42
CA GLY A 80 15.99 -8.69 -3.12
C GLY A 80 15.27 -9.79 -3.89
N GLU A 81 15.97 -10.40 -4.85
CA GLU A 81 15.44 -11.51 -5.65
C GLU A 81 15.73 -12.87 -5.01
N PHE A 82 16.73 -12.92 -4.13
CA PHE A 82 17.20 -14.14 -3.50
C PHE A 82 17.05 -14.06 -1.99
N TRP A 83 16.66 -15.16 -1.35
CA TRP A 83 16.59 -15.28 0.10
C TRP A 83 17.70 -16.21 0.59
N CYS A 84 18.53 -15.71 1.49
CA CYS A 84 19.58 -16.46 2.19
C CYS A 84 19.16 -16.64 3.65
N PRO A 85 19.28 -17.86 4.23
CA PRO A 85 18.89 -18.11 5.61
C PRO A 85 19.73 -17.35 6.66
N HIS A 86 20.90 -16.82 6.30
CA HIS A 86 21.78 -16.10 7.23
C HIS A 86 21.55 -14.59 7.19
N GLU A 87 21.37 -14.02 5.99
CA GLU A 87 21.33 -12.58 5.76
C GLU A 87 19.96 -12.07 5.23
N GLY A 88 18.97 -12.95 5.04
CA GLY A 88 17.64 -12.57 4.56
C GLY A 88 17.58 -12.32 3.06
N PHE A 89 16.81 -11.32 2.62
CA PHE A 89 16.66 -11.02 1.19
C PHE A 89 17.85 -10.21 0.66
N LEU A 90 18.40 -10.64 -0.46
CA LEU A 90 19.58 -10.07 -1.10
C LEU A 90 19.31 -9.85 -2.59
N CYS A 91 19.86 -8.76 -3.14
CA CYS A 91 19.92 -8.56 -4.58
C CYS A 91 20.96 -9.50 -5.21
N GLU A 92 20.95 -9.62 -6.54
CA GLU A 92 21.86 -10.50 -7.28
C GLU A 92 23.35 -10.26 -6.92
N THR A 93 23.76 -8.99 -6.79
CA THR A 93 25.14 -8.60 -6.50
C THR A 93 25.58 -9.08 -5.10
N HIS A 94 24.81 -8.76 -4.07
CA HIS A 94 25.15 -9.13 -2.68
C HIS A 94 24.99 -10.63 -2.42
N CYS A 95 24.06 -11.30 -3.11
CA CYS A 95 24.00 -12.76 -3.11
C CYS A 95 25.31 -13.36 -3.65
N ARG A 96 25.78 -12.88 -4.80
CA ARG A 96 27.02 -13.36 -5.42
C ARG A 96 28.25 -13.10 -4.56
N GLU A 97 28.35 -11.93 -3.92
CA GLU A 97 29.49 -11.61 -3.04
C GLU A 97 29.55 -12.50 -1.80
N ILE A 98 28.43 -12.69 -1.09
CA ILE A 98 28.37 -13.55 0.11
C ILE A 98 28.72 -15.00 -0.25
N HIS A 99 28.18 -15.52 -1.36
CA HIS A 99 28.50 -16.88 -1.83
C HIS A 99 29.91 -17.00 -2.44
N SER A 100 30.52 -15.91 -2.94
CA SER A 100 31.92 -15.93 -3.40
C SER A 100 32.93 -16.06 -2.25
N ARG A 101 32.56 -15.59 -1.05
CA ARG A 101 33.41 -15.59 0.16
C ARG A 101 33.16 -16.79 1.09
N ARG A 102 31.99 -17.45 0.99
CA ARG A 102 31.63 -18.61 1.83
C ARG A 102 31.01 -19.73 0.99
N THR A 103 31.64 -20.91 1.00
CA THR A 103 31.17 -22.10 0.27
C THR A 103 30.04 -22.82 1.03
N THR A 104 28.84 -22.25 1.10
CA THR A 104 27.66 -22.99 1.60
C THR A 104 26.89 -23.59 0.43
N LYS A 105 27.16 -24.87 0.14
CA LYS A 105 26.48 -25.74 -0.85
C LYS A 105 25.02 -26.07 -0.46
N ALA A 106 24.18 -25.10 -0.13
CA ALA A 106 22.84 -25.40 0.40
C ALA A 106 21.65 -24.86 -0.40
N HIS A 107 21.83 -23.99 -1.39
CA HIS A 107 20.79 -23.80 -2.41
C HIS A 107 21.39 -23.38 -3.75
N GLN A 108 20.79 -23.92 -4.81
CA GLN A 108 21.12 -23.58 -6.18
C GLN A 108 20.56 -22.18 -6.46
N VAL A 109 21.42 -21.24 -6.80
CA VAL A 109 21.01 -19.95 -7.38
C VAL A 109 20.54 -20.29 -8.80
N GLY A 110 19.26 -20.61 -8.93
CA GLY A 110 18.62 -20.97 -10.18
C GLY A 110 18.35 -19.74 -11.05
N ALA A 111 18.54 -19.94 -12.36
CA ALA A 111 18.40 -18.97 -13.44
C ALA A 111 17.04 -18.26 -13.51
#